data_AF-A0A528CH61-F1
#
_entry.id   AF-A0A528CH61-F1
#
_cell.length_a   1.000
_cell.length_b   1.000
_cell.length_c   1.000
_cell.angle_alpha   90.00
_cell.angle_beta   90.00
_cell.angle_gamma   90.00
#
_symmetry.space_group_name_H-M   'P 1'
#
loop_
_entity.id
_entity.type
_entity.pdbx_description
1 polymer ?
#
loop_
_entity_poly.entity_id
_entity_poly.type
_entity_poly.pdbx_seq_one_letter_code
_entity_poly.pdbx_strand_id
1 'polypeptide(L)' 'TLGNQRIESTGVEKRSVETVSSIQMVFQNPFDTLNPSHSVGSQIIRTLEKFNVGNTVADRRQRMLELLDLVKLPRA' A
#
# COMPACT_ATOMS: atom_id res chain seq x y z
N THR A 1 -19.14 7.49 4.76
CA THR A 1 -19.21 6.03 4.98
C THR A 1 -18.16 5.35 4.14
N LEU A 2 -17.73 4.16 4.53
CA LEU A 2 -16.92 3.27 3.71
C LEU A 2 -17.79 2.03 3.43
N GLY A 3 -18.25 1.89 2.18
CA GLY A 3 -19.39 1.01 1.89
C GLY A 3 -20.61 1.40 2.73
N ASN A 4 -21.16 0.45 3.49
CA ASN A 4 -22.32 0.65 4.38
C ASN A 4 -21.94 0.95 5.84
N GLN A 5 -20.65 1.07 6.17
CA GLN A 5 -20.21 1.38 7.53
C GLN A 5 -19.97 2.89 7.71
N ARG A 6 -20.55 3.45 8.78
CA ARG A 6 -20.29 4.82 9.23
C ARG A 6 -18.96 4.82 10.00
N ILE A 7 -17.95 5.46 9.41
CA ILE A 7 -16.58 5.50 9.95
C ILE A 7 -16.20 6.90 10.44
N GLU A 8 -17.06 7.89 10.20
CA GLU A 8 -16.83 9.30 10.56
C GLU A 8 -16.76 9.54 12.07
N SER A 9 -17.51 8.74 12.85
CA SER A 9 -17.54 8.85 14.31
C SER A 9 -16.50 7.97 15.02
N THR A 10 -15.81 7.11 14.28
CA THR A 10 -14.79 6.21 14.83
C THR A 10 -13.42 6.87 14.74
N GLY A 11 -12.84 7.19 15.91
CA GLY A 11 -11.47 7.70 16.05
C GLY A 11 -10.47 6.80 15.32
N VAL A 12 -9.44 7.40 14.72
CA VAL A 12 -8.49 6.70 13.84
C VAL A 12 -7.80 5.54 14.56
N GLU A 13 -7.47 5.74 15.83
CA GLU A 13 -6.85 4.77 16.72
C GLU A 13 -7.73 3.54 17.03
N LYS A 14 -9.04 3.64 16.80
CA LYS A 14 -10.02 2.57 17.03
C LYS A 14 -10.47 1.89 15.74
N ARG A 15 -9.96 2.30 14.58
CA ARG A 15 -10.31 1.67 13.29
C ARG A 15 -9.58 0.34 13.15
N SER A 16 -10.30 -0.67 12.66
CA SER A 16 -9.71 -1.99 12.42
C SER A 16 -8.71 -1.95 11.27
N VAL A 17 -7.82 -2.96 11.19
CA VAL A 17 -6.85 -3.07 10.09
C VAL A 17 -7.56 -3.15 8.73
N GLU A 18 -8.70 -3.84 8.67
CA GLU A 18 -9.53 -3.97 7.46
C GLU A 18 -10.14 -2.64 7.03
N THR A 19 -10.55 -1.80 8.00
CA THR A 19 -11.08 -0.46 7.73
C THR A 19 -9.99 0.48 7.21
N VAL A 20 -8.77 0.34 7.74
CA VAL A 20 -7.63 1.17 7.31
C VAL A 20 -7.11 0.73 5.94
N SER A 21 -7.03 -0.58 5.66
CA SER A 21 -6.51 -1.10 4.40
C SER A 21 -7.43 -0.86 3.19
N SER A 22 -8.72 -0.61 3.44
CA SER A 22 -9.72 -0.31 2.41
C SER A 22 -9.76 1.16 1.99
N ILE A 23 -8.95 2.02 2.61
CA ILE A 23 -8.83 3.44 2.28
C ILE A 23 -7.38 3.73 1.90
N GLN A 24 -7.15 4.19 0.68
CA GLN A 24 -5.83 4.60 0.23
C GLN A 24 -5.90 6.04 -0.30
N MET A 25 -5.04 6.91 0.24
CA MET A 25 -4.85 8.25 -0.28
C MET A 25 -3.94 8.20 -1.50
N VAL A 26 -4.32 8.92 -2.56
CA VAL A 26 -3.51 9.15 -3.75
C VAL A 26 -3.25 10.65 -3.85
N PHE A 27 -1.99 11.04 -3.79
CA PHE A 27 -1.60 12.44 -3.88
C PHE A 27 -1.48 12.87 -5.36
N GLN A 28 -1.83 14.12 -5.63
CA GLN A 28 -1.81 14.67 -6.99
C GLN A 28 -0.40 15.05 -7.46
N ASN A 29 0.51 15.41 -6.54
CA ASN A 29 1.92 15.65 -6.87
C ASN A 29 2.78 14.41 -6.50
N PRO A 30 3.14 13.55 -7.46
CA PRO A 30 3.89 12.34 -7.16
C PRO A 30 5.31 12.63 -6.63
N PHE A 31 5.95 13.71 -7.08
CA PHE A 31 7.34 14.03 -6.75
C PHE A 31 7.54 14.36 -5.26
N ASP A 32 6.55 14.97 -4.63
CA ASP A 32 6.62 15.35 -3.20
C ASP A 32 6.31 14.18 -2.25
N THR A 33 5.81 13.06 -2.78
CA THR A 33 5.18 12.00 -1.98
C THR A 33 5.99 10.72 -1.92
N LEU A 34 6.91 10.55 -2.88
CA LEU A 34 7.88 9.47 -2.86
C LEU A 34 9.13 9.94 -2.13
N ASN A 35 9.63 9.12 -1.20
CA ASN A 35 10.93 9.37 -0.59
C ASN A 35 12.04 8.92 -1.55
N PRO A 36 12.86 9.85 -2.10
CA PRO A 36 13.88 9.51 -3.10
C PRO A 36 15.01 8.63 -2.54
N SER A 37 15.16 8.55 -1.21
CA SER A 37 16.12 7.66 -0.55
C SER A 37 15.72 6.18 -0.61
N HIS A 38 14.53 5.86 -1.12
CA HIS A 38 14.01 4.49 -1.23
C HIS A 38 13.52 4.19 -2.64
N SER A 39 13.85 3.00 -3.16
CA SER A 39 13.32 2.57 -4.45
C SER A 39 11.82 2.33 -4.39
N VAL A 40 11.14 2.49 -5.53
CA VAL A 40 9.70 2.18 -5.66
C VAL A 40 9.41 0.74 -5.20
N GLY A 41 10.25 -0.22 -5.58
CA GLY A 41 10.11 -1.62 -5.16
C GLY A 41 10.18 -1.81 -3.64
N SER A 42 11.10 -1.12 -2.93
CA SER A 42 11.17 -1.20 -1.47
C SER A 42 9.95 -0.60 -0.78
N GLN A 43 9.38 0.47 -1.34
CA GLN A 43 8.17 1.11 -0.81
C GLN A 43 6.94 0.20 -0.98
N ILE A 44 6.85 -0.51 -2.11
CA ILE A 44 5.82 -1.53 -2.35
C ILE A 44 5.97 -2.70 -1.36
N ILE A 45 7.17 -3.27 -1.22
CA ILE A 45 7.42 -4.40 -0.29
C ILE A 45 7.07 -4.03 1.15
N ARG A 46 7.48 -2.85 1.62
CA ARG A 46 7.14 -2.36 2.97
C ARG A 46 5.63 -2.31 3.21
N THR A 47 4.86 -1.97 2.18
CA THR A 47 3.40 -1.93 2.26
C THR A 47 2.81 -3.34 2.35
N LEU A 48 3.33 -4.30 1.55
CA LEU A 48 2.94 -5.70 1.62
C LEU A 48 3.24 -6.31 3.01
N GLU A 49 4.38 -5.98 3.61
CA GLU A 49 4.72 -6.39 4.98
C GLU A 49 3.73 -5.83 6.00
N LYS A 50 3.44 -4.51 5.94
CA LYS A 50 2.54 -3.84 6.87
C LYS A 50 1.13 -4.44 6.88
N PHE A 51 0.65 -4.90 5.73
CA PHE A 51 -0.68 -5.51 5.59
C PHE A 51 -0.65 -7.04 5.58
N ASN A 52 0.46 -7.66 5.97
CA ASN A 52 0.63 -9.12 6.03
C ASN A 52 0.28 -9.84 4.71
N VAL A 53 0.61 -9.22 3.57
CA VAL A 53 0.43 -9.82 2.24
C VAL A 53 1.66 -10.64 1.88
N GLY A 54 1.46 -11.93 1.59
CA GLY A 54 2.52 -12.90 1.30
C GLY A 54 3.10 -13.56 2.56
N ASN A 55 3.50 -14.83 2.46
CA ASN A 55 4.01 -15.58 3.62
C ASN A 55 5.53 -15.44 3.73
N THR A 56 6.23 -15.43 2.60
CA THR A 56 7.69 -15.36 2.54
C THR A 56 8.20 -14.04 1.94
N VAL A 57 9.51 -13.81 2.03
CA VAL A 57 10.19 -12.71 1.32
C VAL A 57 10.08 -12.90 -0.20
N ALA A 58 10.15 -14.15 -0.67
CA ALA A 58 10.02 -14.47 -2.09
C ALA A 58 8.60 -14.15 -2.60
N ASP A 59 7.56 -14.50 -1.84
CA ASP A 59 6.16 -14.21 -2.20
C ASP A 59 5.94 -12.70 -2.37
N ARG A 60 6.47 -11.90 -1.42
CA ARG A 60 6.36 -10.44 -1.45
C ARG A 60 7.12 -9.85 -2.62
N ARG A 61 8.31 -10.37 -2.93
CA ARG A 61 9.09 -9.95 -4.09
C ARG A 61 8.35 -10.26 -5.38
N GLN A 62 7.78 -11.46 -5.52
CA GLN A 62 6.99 -11.85 -6.68
C GLN A 62 5.76 -10.94 -6.84
N ARG A 63 5.02 -10.71 -5.74
CA ARG A 63 3.86 -9.81 -5.75
C ARG A 63 4.24 -8.37 -6.13
N MET A 64 5.38 -7.88 -5.64
CA MET A 64 5.88 -6.55 -6.01
C MET A 64 6.15 -6.45 -7.52
N LEU A 65 6.76 -7.48 -8.13
CA LEU A 65 7.00 -7.50 -9.57
C LEU A 65 5.71 -7.49 -10.38
N GLU A 66 4.71 -8.29 -9.98
CA GLU A 66 3.38 -8.29 -10.60
C GLU A 66 2.70 -6.91 -10.55
N LEU A 67 2.85 -6.21 -9.42
CA LEU A 67 2.30 -4.86 -9.25
C LEU A 67 2.98 -3.86 -10.18
N LEU A 68 4.31 -3.95 -10.36
CA LEU A 68 5.03 -3.10 -11.32
C LEU A 68 4.58 -3.39 -12.76
N ASP A 69 4.40 -4.66 -13.12
CA ASP A 69 3.94 -5.05 -14.46
C ASP A 69 2.53 -4.51 -14.75
N LEU A 70 1.64 -4.55 -13.76
CA LEU A 70 0.25 -4.08 -13.89
C LEU A 70 0.18 -2.62 -14.32
N VAL A 71 1.13 -1.80 -13.84
CA VAL A 71 1.24 -0.38 -14.18
C VAL A 71 2.32 -0.09 -15.23
N LYS A 72 2.88 -1.14 -15.86
CA LYS A 72 3.90 -1.06 -16.91
C LYS A 72 5.17 -0.31 -16.49
N LEU A 73 5.57 -0.45 -15.22
CA LEU A 73 6.83 0.12 -14.72
C LEU A 73 8.01 -0.86 -14.94
N PRO A 74 9.23 -0.34 -15.15
CA PRO A 74 10.43 -1.18 -15.26
C PRO A 74 10.70 -1.94 -13.95
N ARG A 75 11.26 -3.14 -14.09
CA ARG A 75 11.73 -3.96 -12.97
C ARG A 75 13.17 -3.64 -12.55
N ALA A 76 13.87 -2.84 -13.35
CA ALA A 76 15.25 -2.36 -13.18
C ALA A 76 15.41 -1.00 -13.88
#